data_AF-A0A1I6D7M4-F1
#
_entry.id   AF-A0A1I6D7M4-F1
#
_cell.length_a   1.000
_cell.length_b   1.000
_cell.length_c   1.000
_cell.angle_alpha   90.00
_cell.angle_beta   90.00
_cell.angle_gamma   90.00
#
_symmetry.space_group_name_H-M   'P 1'
#
loop_
_entity.id
_entity.type
_entity.pdbx_description
1 polymer ?
#
loop_
_entity_poly.entity_id
_entity_poly.type
_entity_poly.pdbx_seq_one_letter_code
_entity_poly.pdbx_strand_id
1 'polypeptide(L)'
;MNMLTNTALATTAQERREDAVLHVAEFIRREGMTLYDLFTALGDEEAADAVAELVGLCAAPLPARSAVMTELAEVALSLNMLSFREIDALAMSGCAPFDVYGAVRWSGARVADLCARLAAT
;
A
#
# COMPACT_ATOMS: atom_id res chain seq x y z
N MET A 1 -16.82 29.41 25.41
CA MET A 1 -17.03 29.33 23.95
C MET A 1 -16.00 28.43 23.24
N ASN A 2 -15.33 27.48 23.94
CA ASN A 2 -14.25 26.65 23.38
C ASN A 2 -14.66 25.23 22.94
N MET A 3 -15.85 24.75 23.34
CA MET A 3 -16.26 23.37 23.01
C MET A 3 -16.56 23.18 21.51
N LEU A 4 -17.23 24.14 20.87
CA LEU A 4 -17.62 24.05 19.46
C LEU A 4 -16.42 23.95 18.51
N THR A 5 -15.35 24.69 18.78
CA THR A 5 -14.13 24.69 17.97
C THR A 5 -13.37 23.38 18.09
N ASN A 6 -13.34 22.78 19.29
CA ASN A 6 -12.65 21.51 19.53
C ASN A 6 -13.36 20.34 18.85
N THR A 7 -14.70 20.34 18.84
CA THR A 7 -15.49 19.33 18.15
C THR A 7 -15.30 19.42 16.63
N ALA A 8 -15.33 20.62 16.04
CA ALA A 8 -15.10 20.80 14.61
C ALA A 8 -13.69 20.34 14.16
N LEU A 9 -12.66 20.65 14.95
CA LEU A 9 -11.29 20.20 14.69
C LEU A 9 -11.16 18.66 14.81
N ALA A 10 -11.84 18.04 15.78
CA ALA A 10 -11.84 16.59 15.93
C ALA A 10 -12.54 15.88 14.76
N THR A 11 -13.68 16.41 14.29
CA THR A 11 -14.41 15.87 13.14
C THR A 11 -13.59 15.96 11.86
N THR A 12 -12.97 17.12 11.58
CA THR A 12 -12.11 17.28 10.39
C THR A 12 -10.83 16.42 10.43
N ALA A 13 -10.32 16.09 11.62
CA ALA A 13 -9.21 15.16 11.76
C ALA A 13 -9.65 13.72 11.51
N GLN A 14 -10.84 13.33 11.99
CA GLN A 14 -11.41 12.01 11.76
C GLN A 14 -11.73 11.78 10.28
N GLU A 15 -12.37 12.74 9.62
CA GLU A 15 -12.67 12.69 8.18
C GLU A 15 -11.40 12.50 7.34
N ARG A 16 -10.31 13.22 7.69
CA ARG A 16 -9.01 13.05 7.01
C ARG A 16 -8.40 11.66 7.21
N ARG A 17 -8.58 11.05 8.38
CA ARG A 17 -8.10 9.67 8.65
C ARG A 17 -8.87 8.66 7.81
N GLU A 18 -10.20 8.81 7.74
CA GLU A 18 -11.06 7.93 6.96
C GLU A 18 -10.79 8.06 5.46
N ASP A 19 -10.62 9.29 4.96
CA ASP A 19 -10.24 9.57 3.57
C ASP A 19 -8.90 8.93 3.20
N ALA A 20 -7.89 9.01 4.07
CA ALA A 20 -6.60 8.35 3.84
C ALA A 20 -6.73 6.83 3.71
N VAL A 21 -7.55 6.20 4.56
CA VAL A 21 -7.81 4.75 4.51
C VAL A 21 -8.56 4.37 3.22
N LEU A 22 -9.52 5.18 2.80
CA LEU A 22 -10.27 4.94 1.56
C LEU A 22 -9.37 5.05 0.33
N HIS A 23 -8.42 5.99 0.30
CA HIS A 23 -7.44 6.08 -0.78
C HIS A 23 -6.53 4.84 -0.88
N VAL A 24 -6.16 4.24 0.25
CA VAL A 24 -5.43 2.96 0.26
C VAL A 24 -6.33 1.86 -0.28
N ALA A 25 -7.57 1.75 0.22
CA ALA A 25 -8.49 0.72 -0.19
C ALA A 25 -8.81 0.79 -1.69
N GLU A 26 -9.00 1.97 -2.25
CA GLU A 26 -9.19 2.16 -3.69
C GLU A 26 -7.97 1.69 -4.49
N PHE A 27 -6.77 2.07 -4.06
CA PHE A 27 -5.53 1.63 -4.70
C PHE A 27 -5.38 0.11 -4.66
N ILE A 28 -5.55 -0.52 -3.49
CA ILE A 28 -5.39 -1.97 -3.34
C ILE A 28 -6.45 -2.75 -4.14
N ARG A 29 -7.70 -2.27 -4.20
CA ARG A 29 -8.72 -2.91 -5.03
C ARG A 29 -8.38 -2.90 -6.53
N ARG A 30 -7.66 -1.86 -6.99
CA ARG A 30 -7.29 -1.73 -8.40
C ARG A 30 -5.98 -2.44 -8.74
N GLU A 31 -5.00 -2.36 -7.85
CA GLU A 31 -3.59 -2.69 -8.16
C GLU A 31 -3.02 -3.78 -7.24
N GLY A 32 -3.77 -4.21 -6.22
CA GLY A 32 -3.30 -5.20 -5.26
C GLY A 32 -2.86 -6.50 -5.91
N MET A 33 -3.54 -6.93 -6.98
CA MET A 33 -3.13 -8.15 -7.69
C MET A 33 -1.83 -7.98 -8.48
N THR A 34 -1.58 -6.79 -9.03
CA THR A 34 -0.30 -6.48 -9.67
C THR A 34 0.84 -6.46 -8.66
N LEU A 35 0.61 -5.95 -7.45
CA LEU A 35 1.58 -6.03 -6.35
C LEU A 35 1.83 -7.48 -5.93
N TYR A 36 0.78 -8.28 -5.81
CA TYR A 36 0.88 -9.70 -5.46
C TYR A 36 1.69 -10.46 -6.50
N ASP A 37 1.38 -10.27 -7.78
CA ASP A 37 2.10 -10.90 -8.90
C ASP A 37 3.58 -10.47 -8.93
N LEU A 38 3.86 -9.20 -8.62
CA LEU A 38 5.23 -8.68 -8.51
C LEU A 38 6.03 -9.40 -7.43
N PHE A 39 5.52 -9.47 -6.20
CA PHE A 39 6.24 -10.14 -5.11
C PHE A 39 6.32 -11.65 -5.30
N THR A 40 5.27 -12.27 -5.83
CA THR A 40 5.30 -13.69 -6.23
C THR A 40 6.41 -13.95 -7.25
N ALA A 41 6.54 -13.09 -8.26
CA ALA A 41 7.58 -13.22 -9.28
C ALA A 41 9.00 -12.95 -8.73
N LEU A 42 9.12 -12.11 -7.71
CA LEU A 42 10.36 -11.87 -6.97
C LEU A 42 10.71 -13.01 -5.99
N GLY A 43 9.76 -13.91 -5.70
CA GLY A 43 9.92 -14.96 -4.70
C GLY A 43 9.86 -14.45 -3.26
N ASP A 44 9.28 -13.27 -3.03
CA ASP A 44 9.07 -12.68 -1.71
C ASP A 44 7.69 -13.09 -1.18
N GLU A 45 7.62 -14.28 -0.58
CA GLU A 45 6.37 -14.87 -0.06
C GLU A 45 5.75 -14.02 1.05
N GLU A 46 6.57 -13.44 1.94
CA GLU A 46 6.11 -12.61 3.06
C GLU A 46 5.44 -11.32 2.54
N ALA A 47 6.05 -10.66 1.54
CA ALA A 47 5.45 -9.50 0.92
C ALA A 47 4.18 -9.84 0.11
N ALA A 48 4.15 -11.00 -0.56
CA ALA A 48 2.97 -11.46 -1.28
C ALA A 48 1.80 -11.73 -0.31
N ASP A 49 2.06 -12.34 0.84
CA ASP A 49 1.07 -12.57 1.89
C ASP A 49 0.56 -11.25 2.48
N ALA A 50 1.43 -10.28 2.74
CA ALA A 50 1.03 -8.94 3.21
C ALA A 50 0.11 -8.23 2.20
N VAL A 51 0.38 -8.38 0.89
CA VAL A 51 -0.52 -7.86 -0.16
C VAL A 51 -1.86 -8.61 -0.18
N ALA A 52 -1.85 -9.93 -0.02
CA ALA A 52 -3.08 -10.71 0.04
C ALA A 52 -3.96 -10.31 1.24
N GLU A 53 -3.35 -10.08 2.39
CA GLU A 53 -4.03 -9.57 3.58
C GLU A 53 -4.58 -8.15 3.35
N LEU A 54 -3.80 -7.24 2.74
CA LEU A 54 -4.31 -5.93 2.32
C LEU A 54 -5.53 -6.03 1.40
N VAL A 55 -5.51 -6.93 0.42
CA VAL A 55 -6.64 -7.18 -0.48
C VAL A 55 -7.86 -7.66 0.31
N GLY A 56 -7.66 -8.59 1.24
CA GLY A 56 -8.71 -9.08 2.15
C GLY A 56 -9.31 -7.97 3.01
N LEU A 57 -8.48 -7.18 3.68
CA LEU A 57 -8.88 -6.04 4.48
C LEU A 57 -9.67 -5.03 3.63
N CYS A 58 -9.13 -4.66 2.46
CA CYS A 58 -9.71 -3.64 1.59
C CYS A 58 -10.99 -4.10 0.86
N ALA A 59 -11.40 -5.37 0.97
CA ALA A 59 -12.72 -5.82 0.52
C ALA A 59 -13.85 -5.20 1.37
N ALA A 60 -13.57 -4.83 2.63
CA ALA A 60 -14.52 -4.10 3.46
C ALA A 60 -14.73 -2.66 2.92
N PRO A 61 -15.94 -2.09 3.04
CA PRO A 61 -16.20 -0.70 2.63
C PRO A 61 -15.30 0.32 3.33
N LEU A 62 -15.06 0.13 4.64
CA LEU A 62 -14.15 0.93 5.45
C LEU A 62 -13.29 -0.01 6.31
N PRO A 63 -12.06 -0.35 5.86
CA PRO A 63 -11.18 -1.22 6.63
C PRO A 63 -10.62 -0.56 7.88
N ALA A 64 -10.19 -1.37 8.85
CA ALA A 64 -9.58 -0.88 10.07
C ALA A 64 -8.23 -0.22 9.77
N ARG A 65 -8.09 1.08 10.06
CA ARG A 65 -6.89 1.87 9.77
C ARG A 65 -5.60 1.23 10.29
N SER A 66 -5.60 0.73 11.52
CA SER A 66 -4.40 0.13 12.12
C SER A 66 -3.94 -1.11 11.37
N ALA A 67 -4.87 -1.96 10.94
CA ALA A 67 -4.54 -3.15 10.16
C ALA A 67 -3.99 -2.77 8.78
N VAL A 68 -4.65 -1.84 8.09
CA VAL A 68 -4.18 -1.32 6.80
C VAL A 68 -2.79 -0.69 6.92
N MET A 69 -2.53 0.07 7.98
CA MET A 69 -1.22 0.68 8.20
C MET A 69 -0.11 -0.36 8.42
N THR A 70 -0.39 -1.42 9.18
CA THR A 70 0.58 -2.49 9.42
C THR A 70 0.97 -3.17 8.11
N GLU A 71 0.00 -3.69 7.37
CA GLU A 71 0.29 -4.46 6.16
C GLU A 71 0.86 -3.57 5.03
N LEU A 72 0.41 -2.31 4.92
CA LEU A 72 0.98 -1.38 3.95
C LEU A 72 2.43 -1.00 4.30
N ALA A 73 2.77 -0.92 5.59
CA ALA A 73 4.14 -0.69 6.01
C ALA A 73 5.06 -1.87 5.66
N GLU A 74 4.56 -3.11 5.77
CA GLU A 74 5.30 -4.31 5.37
C GLU A 74 5.57 -4.30 3.86
N VAL A 75 4.53 -4.07 3.05
CA VAL A 75 4.69 -3.92 1.59
C VAL A 75 5.68 -2.80 1.23
N ALA A 76 5.63 -1.67 1.95
CA ALA A 76 6.56 -0.57 1.74
C ALA A 76 8.00 -0.97 2.10
N LEU A 77 8.19 -1.74 3.17
CA LEU A 77 9.49 -2.24 3.59
C LEU A 77 10.08 -3.16 2.52
N SER A 78 9.31 -4.15 2.05
CA SER A 78 9.76 -5.08 1.01
C SER A 78 10.13 -4.36 -0.28
N LEU A 79 9.31 -3.40 -0.74
CA LEU A 79 9.65 -2.57 -1.91
C LEU A 79 10.95 -1.79 -1.73
N ASN A 80 11.22 -1.28 -0.53
CA ASN A 80 12.45 -0.54 -0.23
C ASN A 80 13.68 -1.45 -0.13
N MET A 81 13.50 -2.73 0.19
CA MET A 81 14.58 -3.72 0.30
C MET A 81 14.99 -4.30 -1.05
N LEU A 82 14.18 -4.14 -2.10
CA LEU A 82 14.51 -4.61 -3.45
C LEU A 82 15.80 -4.00 -3.96
N SER A 83 16.75 -4.86 -4.29
CA SER A 83 17.98 -4.44 -4.96
C SER A 83 17.77 -4.30 -6.47
N PHE A 84 18.55 -3.41 -7.09
CA PHE A 84 18.58 -3.30 -8.55
C PHE A 84 18.85 -4.65 -9.23
N ARG A 85 19.68 -5.51 -8.60
CA ARG A 85 20.02 -6.83 -9.15
C ARG A 85 18.82 -7.77 -9.20
N GLU A 86 17.95 -7.76 -8.19
CA GLU A 86 16.74 -8.60 -8.18
C GLU A 86 15.74 -8.13 -9.23
N ILE A 87 15.55 -6.81 -9.33
CA ILE A 87 14.70 -6.19 -10.35
C ILE A 87 15.20 -6.53 -11.76
N ASP A 88 16.51 -6.40 -11.99
CA ASP A 88 17.16 -6.70 -13.27
C ASP A 88 17.07 -8.19 -13.62
N ALA A 89 17.33 -9.07 -12.65
CA ALA A 89 17.18 -10.51 -12.85
C ALA A 89 15.75 -10.90 -13.23
N LEU A 90 14.74 -10.35 -12.55
CA LEU A 90 13.35 -10.60 -12.88
C LEU A 90 12.98 -10.04 -14.27
N ALA A 91 13.40 -8.82 -14.59
CA ALA A 91 13.15 -8.22 -15.90
C ALA A 91 13.76 -9.05 -17.04
N MET A 92 14.96 -9.59 -16.83
CA MET A 92 15.68 -10.39 -17.81
C MET A 92 15.22 -11.86 -17.87
N SER A 93 14.51 -12.35 -16.85
CA SER A 93 14.00 -13.73 -16.81
C SER A 93 12.97 -14.03 -17.91
N GLY A 94 12.27 -13.01 -18.39
CA GLY A 94 11.13 -13.17 -19.31
C GLY A 94 9.89 -13.81 -18.66
N CYS A 95 9.91 -14.05 -17.35
CA CYS A 95 8.82 -14.69 -16.61
C CYS A 95 7.73 -13.70 -16.15
N ALA A 96 8.04 -12.40 -16.10
CA ALA A 96 7.09 -11.37 -15.69
C ALA A 96 6.16 -10.97 -16.86
N PRO A 97 4.84 -10.99 -16.68
CA PRO A 97 3.88 -10.56 -17.72
C PRO A 97 3.73 -9.03 -17.83
N PHE A 98 4.57 -8.25 -17.14
CA PHE A 98 4.48 -6.80 -17.02
C PHE A 98 5.87 -6.13 -17.10
N ASP A 99 5.89 -4.81 -17.33
CA ASP A 99 7.10 -3.99 -17.23
C ASP A 99 7.56 -3.93 -15.76
N VAL A 100 8.56 -4.73 -15.41
CA VAL A 100 9.08 -4.89 -14.04
C VAL A 100 9.61 -3.56 -13.49
N TYR A 101 10.39 -2.81 -14.27
CA TYR A 101 10.95 -1.52 -13.80
C TYR A 101 9.84 -0.49 -13.59
N GLY A 102 8.89 -0.43 -14.53
CA GLY A 102 7.71 0.43 -14.42
C GLY A 102 6.87 0.09 -13.19
N ALA A 103 6.60 -1.19 -12.98
CA ALA A 103 5.82 -1.70 -11.85
C ALA A 103 6.49 -1.37 -10.51
N VAL A 104 7.76 -1.71 -10.31
CA VAL A 104 8.48 -1.45 -9.06
C VAL A 104 8.54 0.06 -8.76
N ARG A 105 8.90 0.88 -9.76
CA ARG A 105 9.00 2.33 -9.58
C ARG A 105 7.66 2.96 -9.23
N TRP A 106 6.61 2.60 -9.96
CA TRP A 106 5.29 3.18 -9.76
C TRP A 106 4.68 2.72 -8.43
N SER A 107 4.76 1.42 -8.13
CA SER A 107 4.30 0.83 -6.87
C SER A 107 5.04 1.42 -5.67
N GLY A 108 6.36 1.52 -5.73
CA GLY A 108 7.16 2.13 -4.66
C GLY A 108 6.75 3.58 -4.37
N ALA A 109 6.63 4.41 -5.41
CA ALA A 109 6.21 5.79 -5.26
C ALA A 109 4.79 5.91 -4.69
N ARG A 110 3.86 5.07 -5.16
CA ARG A 110 2.47 5.13 -4.74
C ARG A 110 2.27 4.62 -3.31
N VAL A 111 2.89 3.51 -2.94
CA VAL A 111 2.84 2.95 -1.58
C VAL A 111 3.47 3.94 -0.59
N ALA A 112 4.59 4.58 -0.92
CA ALA A 112 5.21 5.60 -0.07
C ALA A 112 4.31 6.83 0.17
N ASP A 113 3.64 7.35 -0.88
CA ASP A 113 2.66 8.44 -0.73
C ASP A 113 1.48 8.04 0.18
N LEU A 114 0.98 6.81 0.03
CA LEU A 114 -0.11 6.30 0.86
C LEU A 114 0.30 6.14 2.33
N CYS A 115 1.51 5.62 2.61
CA CYS A 115 2.06 5.57 3.96
C CYS A 115 2.17 6.97 4.59
N ALA A 116 2.67 7.95 3.83
CA ALA A 116 2.78 9.33 4.31
C ALA A 116 1.42 9.94 4.65
N ARG A 117 0.39 9.70 3.83
CA ARG A 117 -0.98 10.16 4.08
C ARG A 117 -1.58 9.54 5.33
N LEU A 118 -1.36 8.23 5.54
CA LEU A 118 -1.81 7.54 6.75
C LEU A 118 -1.09 8.04 8.01
N ALA A 119 0.17 8.44 7.91
CA ALA A 119 0.94 8.96 9.04
C ALA A 119 0.62 10.42 9.39
N ALA A 120 0.20 11.23 8.42
CA ALA A 120 -0.06 12.67 8.59
C ALA A 120 -1.37 13.01 9.33
N THR A 121 -2.12 12.00 9.79
CA THR A 121 -3.47 12.11 10.36
C THR A 121 -3.58 11.50 11.75
#